data_AF-A0A4V0NGZ6-F1
#
_entry.id   AF-A0A4V0NGZ6-F1
#
_cell.length_a   1.000
_cell.length_b   1.000
_cell.length_c   1.000
_cell.angle_alpha   90.00
_cell.angle_beta   90.00
_cell.angle_gamma   90.00
#
_symmetry.space_group_name_H-M   'P 1'
#
loop_
_entity.id
_entity.type
_entity.pdbx_description
1 polymer ?
#
loop_
_entity_poly.entity_id
_entity_poly.type
_entity_poly.pdbx_seq_one_letter_code
_entity_poly.pdbx_strand_id
1 'polypeptide(L)'
;MKNATLPARFQDTADARRRFGDQLDRLAPFLLRVDPAADAVVEAFASMPSGQGFRLLEAALARGIDHVANDAPAELRALFADVDHVPLWVDWDAVNRGGAAFLRTGVLGGVLLAMQSLILGYASPGGNKPLVFSGRLREQAGRRLGETSRFVYAVSQANGMRRSGDGFAITVKVRIMHAQVRRLVRASGRWQTALWGEPINQHDMIATALLFSVAVLDGLDKLGYHVPPDQREDLVHLWRYVAYVIGVEPELIPGSSAEARRLAEMIFATQGAPDDDSRMLVDALVTHSIRSARSDGERRRAEQVMAIFCCVARAVLGEALAEQLGVPRQSSLLAVPLLRAVAAASSRAHALPSLQDLALDLGGRYWQRAIAVGLGGRPADFAPPERFADGQT
;
A
#
# COMPACT_ATOMS: atom_id res chain seq x y z
N MET A 1 10.27 30.76 6.63
CA MET A 1 10.14 29.46 7.32
C MET A 1 11.51 28.85 7.57
N LYS A 2 12.30 29.41 8.50
CA LYS A 2 13.56 28.81 8.94
C LYS A 2 13.30 27.99 10.21
N ASN A 3 13.73 26.73 10.19
CA ASN A 3 13.86 25.78 11.32
C ASN A 3 12.59 25.04 11.80
N ALA A 4 11.87 24.35 10.92
CA ALA A 4 11.32 23.06 11.34
C ALA A 4 12.46 22.05 11.21
N THR A 5 12.93 21.51 12.35
CA THR A 5 13.96 20.46 12.33
C THR A 5 13.41 19.26 11.58
N LEU A 6 14.06 18.87 10.48
CA LEU A 6 13.65 17.70 9.71
C LEU A 6 13.69 16.45 10.61
N PRO A 7 12.73 15.52 10.45
CA PRO A 7 12.76 14.29 11.22
C PRO A 7 14.05 13.50 11.01
N ALA A 8 14.61 12.93 12.09
CA ALA A 8 15.91 12.24 12.06
C ALA A 8 15.96 11.07 11.06
N ARG A 9 14.81 10.50 10.69
CA ARG A 9 14.73 9.45 9.66
C ARG A 9 15.04 9.93 8.24
N PHE A 10 15.03 11.24 7.97
CA PHE A 10 15.37 11.79 6.65
C PHE A 10 16.89 11.97 6.54
N GLN A 11 17.51 11.13 5.71
CA GLN A 11 18.96 11.05 5.53
C GLN A 11 19.38 11.78 4.26
N ASP A 12 19.66 13.07 4.38
CA ASP A 12 20.20 13.89 3.30
C ASP A 12 21.69 13.60 3.05
N THR A 13 21.97 12.47 2.42
CA THR A 13 23.34 12.05 2.12
C THR A 13 23.94 12.85 0.96
N ALA A 14 25.26 12.98 0.92
CA ALA A 14 25.95 13.63 -0.19
C ALA A 14 25.63 12.97 -1.55
N ASP A 15 25.37 11.66 -1.59
CA ASP A 15 24.96 10.96 -2.81
C ASP A 15 23.54 11.34 -3.26
N ALA A 16 22.58 11.29 -2.33
CA ALA A 16 21.21 11.72 -2.61
C ALA A 16 21.19 13.18 -3.08
N ARG A 17 21.94 14.06 -2.41
CA ARG A 17 22.02 15.47 -2.76
C ARG A 17 22.64 15.71 -4.14
N ARG A 18 23.68 14.96 -4.53
CA ARG A 18 24.23 15.00 -5.90
C ARG A 18 23.20 14.58 -6.96
N ARG A 19 22.40 13.55 -6.67
CA ARG A 19 21.42 12.99 -7.62
C ARG A 19 20.18 13.85 -7.78
N PHE A 20 19.70 14.47 -6.69
CA PHE A 20 18.37 15.08 -6.65
C PHE A 20 18.37 16.57 -6.29
N GLY A 21 19.50 17.12 -5.87
CA GLY A 21 19.67 18.57 -5.68
C GLY A 21 18.67 19.18 -4.68
N ASP A 22 18.05 20.28 -5.09
CA ASP A 22 17.09 21.08 -4.31
C ASP A 22 15.73 20.37 -4.11
N GLN A 23 15.44 19.32 -4.87
CA GLN A 23 14.17 18.59 -4.73
C GLN A 23 14.03 17.92 -3.37
N LEU A 24 15.15 17.55 -2.74
CA LEU A 24 15.12 16.99 -1.39
C LEU A 24 14.60 18.01 -0.38
N ASP A 25 14.91 19.30 -0.56
CA ASP A 25 14.43 20.38 0.33
C ASP A 25 12.92 20.62 0.17
N ARG A 26 12.38 20.32 -1.01
CA ARG A 26 10.93 20.38 -1.29
C ARG A 26 10.19 19.11 -0.85
N LEU A 27 10.85 17.94 -0.90
CA LEU A 27 10.27 16.67 -0.48
C LEU A 27 10.21 16.54 1.06
N ALA A 28 11.27 16.93 1.77
CA ALA A 28 11.40 16.69 3.20
C ALA A 28 10.26 17.29 4.07
N PRO A 29 9.72 18.49 3.78
CA PRO A 29 8.60 19.06 4.53
C PRO A 29 7.33 18.19 4.54
N PHE A 30 7.13 17.33 3.52
CA PHE A 30 5.97 16.43 3.47
C PHE A 30 5.99 15.32 4.53
N LEU A 31 7.11 15.14 5.24
CA LEU A 31 7.17 14.31 6.45
C LEU A 31 6.38 14.89 7.62
N LEU A 32 6.10 16.20 7.60
CA LEU A 32 5.39 16.92 8.65
C LEU A 32 3.99 17.38 8.20
N ARG A 33 3.57 17.00 6.99
CA ARG A 33 2.26 17.32 6.43
C ARG A 33 1.37 16.08 6.50
N VAL A 34 0.10 16.29 6.81
CA VAL A 34 -0.89 15.23 6.98
C VAL A 34 -2.09 15.47 6.05
N ASP A 35 -3.24 14.89 6.34
CA ASP A 35 -4.49 15.11 5.61
C ASP A 35 -5.48 15.84 6.52
N PRO A 36 -5.54 17.19 6.48
CA PRO A 36 -6.41 17.97 7.35
C PRO A 36 -7.90 17.70 7.12
N ALA A 37 -8.31 17.38 5.90
CA ALA A 37 -9.71 17.13 5.58
C ALA A 37 -10.18 15.83 6.26
N ALA A 38 -9.40 14.75 6.14
CA ALA A 38 -9.72 13.49 6.80
C ALA A 38 -9.56 13.58 8.34
N ASP A 39 -8.55 14.30 8.83
CA ASP A 39 -8.37 14.55 10.27
C ASP A 39 -9.58 15.27 10.86
N ALA A 40 -10.09 16.32 10.20
CA ALA A 40 -11.27 17.05 10.66
C ALA A 40 -12.53 16.16 10.70
N VAL A 41 -12.72 15.28 9.73
CA VAL A 41 -13.85 14.32 9.71
C VAL A 41 -13.80 13.39 10.92
N VAL A 42 -12.61 12.89 11.24
CA VAL A 42 -12.42 11.98 12.36
C VAL A 42 -12.64 12.69 13.70
N GLU A 43 -12.19 13.93 13.85
CA GLU A 43 -12.49 14.74 15.04
C GLU A 43 -13.98 15.03 15.17
N ALA A 44 -14.68 15.32 14.06
CA ALA A 44 -16.13 15.46 14.07
C ALA A 44 -16.82 14.16 14.50
N PHE A 45 -16.40 13.00 13.97
CA PHE A 45 -16.93 11.69 14.33
C PHE A 45 -16.69 11.35 15.80
N ALA A 46 -15.58 11.82 16.39
CA ALA A 46 -15.28 11.61 17.80
C ALA A 46 -16.31 12.22 18.76
N SER A 47 -16.97 13.29 18.34
CA SER A 47 -18.00 13.99 19.11
C SER A 47 -19.40 13.36 18.97
N MET A 48 -19.54 12.35 18.10
CA MET A 48 -20.79 11.68 17.81
C MET A 48 -20.91 10.36 18.58
N PRO A 49 -22.13 9.84 18.80
CA PRO A 49 -22.36 8.47 19.25
C PRO A 49 -21.54 7.43 18.48
N SER A 50 -21.03 6.41 19.19
CA SER A 50 -20.12 5.43 18.60
C SER A 50 -20.71 4.77 17.33
N GLY A 51 -19.87 4.66 16.31
CA GLY A 51 -20.22 4.14 14.99
C GLY A 51 -21.16 5.00 14.15
N GLN A 52 -21.75 6.08 14.67
CA GLN A 52 -22.68 6.92 13.90
C GLN A 52 -21.98 7.62 12.74
N GLY A 53 -20.82 8.23 12.97
CA GLY A 53 -20.04 8.89 11.92
C GLY A 53 -19.68 7.93 10.77
N PHE A 54 -19.23 6.71 11.10
CA PHE A 54 -18.92 5.71 10.08
C PHE A 54 -20.16 5.26 9.29
N ARG A 55 -21.32 5.08 9.94
CA ARG A 55 -22.58 4.80 9.23
C ARG A 55 -22.98 5.91 8.28
N LEU A 56 -22.76 7.18 8.63
CA LEU A 56 -22.99 8.31 7.75
C LEU A 56 -22.04 8.29 6.54
N LEU A 57 -20.76 8.00 6.77
CA LEU A 57 -19.78 7.81 5.69
C LEU A 57 -20.23 6.69 4.74
N GLU A 58 -20.64 5.53 5.26
CA GLU A 58 -21.10 4.41 4.43
C GLU A 58 -22.36 4.75 3.63
N ALA A 59 -23.32 5.45 4.25
CA ALA A 59 -24.52 5.92 3.57
C ALA A 59 -24.19 6.94 2.47
N ALA A 60 -23.26 7.86 2.71
CA ALA A 60 -22.80 8.85 1.72
C ALA A 60 -22.01 8.21 0.57
N LEU A 61 -21.19 7.18 0.85
CA LEU A 61 -20.49 6.42 -0.18
C LEU A 61 -21.49 5.67 -1.07
N ALA A 62 -22.51 5.04 -0.48
CA ALA A 62 -23.50 4.24 -1.20
C ALA A 62 -24.55 5.07 -1.96
N ARG A 63 -24.97 6.22 -1.40
CA ARG A 63 -26.14 6.98 -1.91
C ARG A 63 -25.86 8.46 -2.20
N GLY A 64 -24.62 8.92 -2.02
CA GLY A 64 -24.24 10.31 -2.18
C GLY A 64 -24.36 11.12 -0.88
N ILE A 65 -23.57 12.19 -0.78
CA ILE A 65 -23.53 13.04 0.43
C ILE A 65 -24.87 13.75 0.70
N ASP A 66 -25.62 14.09 -0.34
CA ASP A 66 -26.92 14.76 -0.22
C ASP A 66 -27.95 13.89 0.53
N HIS A 67 -27.83 12.57 0.45
CA HIS A 67 -28.72 11.65 1.16
C HIS A 67 -28.63 11.76 2.68
N VAL A 68 -27.47 12.20 3.19
CA VAL A 68 -27.21 12.37 4.62
C VAL A 68 -26.96 13.82 5.00
N ALA A 69 -27.30 14.78 4.13
CA ALA A 69 -26.90 16.18 4.29
C ALA A 69 -27.33 16.81 5.63
N ASN A 70 -28.51 16.41 6.14
CA ASN A 70 -29.06 16.92 7.40
C ASN A 70 -28.32 16.39 8.64
N ASP A 71 -27.79 15.17 8.57
CA ASP A 71 -27.14 14.49 9.70
C ASP A 71 -25.60 14.52 9.60
N ALA A 72 -25.06 14.77 8.40
CA ALA A 72 -23.63 14.80 8.16
C ALA A 72 -22.99 16.04 8.80
N PRO A 73 -21.85 15.90 9.50
CA PRO A 73 -21.07 17.05 9.92
C PRO A 73 -20.50 17.81 8.70
N ALA A 74 -20.18 19.09 8.87
CA ALA A 74 -19.69 19.94 7.78
C ALA A 74 -18.39 19.41 7.17
N GLU A 75 -17.54 18.81 7.99
CA GLU A 75 -16.27 18.19 7.65
C GLU A 75 -16.48 17.00 6.71
N LEU A 76 -17.50 16.18 6.96
CA LEU A 76 -17.86 15.08 6.06
C LEU A 76 -18.35 15.61 4.71
N ARG A 77 -19.16 16.67 4.69
CA ARG A 77 -19.59 17.31 3.44
C ARG A 77 -18.40 17.90 2.67
N ALA A 78 -17.46 18.54 3.36
CA ALA A 78 -16.25 19.09 2.75
C ALA A 78 -15.36 17.99 2.16
N LEU A 79 -15.21 16.85 2.85
CA LEU A 79 -14.51 15.68 2.29
C LEU A 79 -15.17 15.18 1.01
N PHE A 80 -16.51 15.09 0.96
CA PHE A 80 -17.20 14.65 -0.25
C PHE A 80 -17.09 15.65 -1.39
N ALA A 81 -17.05 16.95 -1.11
CA ALA A 81 -16.75 17.94 -2.15
C ALA A 81 -15.35 17.74 -2.77
N ASP A 82 -14.38 17.28 -1.97
CA ASP A 82 -13.02 16.93 -2.44
C ASP A 82 -13.01 15.61 -3.23
N VAL A 83 -13.57 14.53 -2.68
CA VAL A 83 -13.50 13.20 -3.31
C VAL A 83 -14.46 13.01 -4.50
N ASP A 84 -15.51 13.83 -4.61
CA ASP A 84 -16.40 13.83 -5.77
C ASP A 84 -15.82 14.66 -6.93
N HIS A 85 -14.81 15.50 -6.68
CA HIS A 85 -14.09 16.19 -7.74
C HIS A 85 -13.19 15.21 -8.51
N VAL A 86 -13.42 15.10 -9.82
CA VAL A 86 -12.56 14.34 -10.74
C VAL A 86 -11.61 15.31 -11.44
N PRO A 87 -10.28 15.21 -11.21
CA PRO A 87 -9.33 16.08 -11.87
C PRO A 87 -9.33 15.94 -13.40
N LEU A 88 -9.00 17.03 -14.10
CA LEU A 88 -8.97 17.08 -15.58
C LEU A 88 -8.09 16.00 -16.22
N TRP A 89 -7.00 15.61 -15.55
CA TRP A 89 -6.05 14.63 -16.06
C TRP A 89 -6.56 13.18 -15.98
N VAL A 90 -7.70 12.90 -15.34
CA VAL A 90 -8.19 11.53 -15.16
C VAL A 90 -8.71 10.97 -16.48
N ASP A 91 -7.89 10.14 -17.11
CA ASP A 91 -8.32 9.16 -18.14
C ASP A 91 -8.83 7.87 -17.48
N TRP A 92 -10.14 7.62 -17.59
CA TRP A 92 -10.78 6.44 -17.03
C TRP A 92 -10.46 5.13 -17.77
N ASP A 93 -10.17 5.21 -19.07
CA ASP A 93 -9.78 4.02 -19.83
C ASP A 93 -8.37 3.60 -19.43
N ALA A 94 -7.46 4.55 -19.21
CA ALA A 94 -6.14 4.28 -18.64
C ALA A 94 -6.23 3.66 -17.23
N VAL A 95 -7.10 4.19 -16.35
CA VAL A 95 -7.37 3.59 -15.02
C VAL A 95 -7.80 2.13 -15.15
N ASN A 96 -8.74 1.83 -16.04
CA ASN A 96 -9.25 0.47 -16.26
C ASN A 96 -8.19 -0.46 -16.87
N ARG A 97 -7.45 0.00 -17.89
CA ARG A 97 -6.36 -0.77 -18.52
C ARG A 97 -5.24 -1.05 -17.54
N GLY A 98 -4.91 -0.11 -16.65
CA GLY A 98 -3.91 -0.27 -15.60
C GLY A 98 -4.29 -1.38 -14.62
N GLY A 99 -5.56 -1.39 -14.18
CA GLY A 99 -6.10 -2.47 -13.35
C GLY A 99 -6.03 -3.83 -14.03
N ALA A 100 -6.46 -3.91 -15.30
CA ALA A 100 -6.38 -5.14 -16.09
C ALA A 100 -4.93 -5.62 -16.31
N ALA A 101 -3.99 -4.70 -16.54
CA ALA A 101 -2.57 -5.01 -16.68
C ALA A 101 -1.98 -5.62 -15.40
N PHE A 102 -2.33 -5.07 -14.25
CA PHE A 102 -1.94 -5.63 -12.97
C PHE A 102 -2.58 -7.00 -12.72
N LEU A 103 -3.89 -7.15 -12.92
CA LEU A 103 -4.59 -8.42 -12.65
C LEU A 103 -4.04 -9.58 -13.49
N ARG A 104 -3.64 -9.34 -14.75
CA ARG A 104 -3.03 -10.35 -15.63
C ARG A 104 -1.71 -10.94 -15.10
N THR A 105 -1.02 -10.23 -14.21
CA THR A 105 0.20 -10.77 -13.56
C THR A 105 -0.13 -11.92 -12.59
N GLY A 106 -1.38 -12.00 -12.12
CA GLY A 106 -1.90 -13.07 -11.27
C GLY A 106 -1.01 -13.33 -10.05
N VAL A 107 -0.59 -14.59 -9.90
CA VAL A 107 0.25 -15.03 -8.77
C VAL A 107 1.57 -14.26 -8.68
N LEU A 108 2.16 -13.88 -9.82
CA LEU A 108 3.43 -13.16 -9.81
C LEU A 108 3.28 -11.77 -9.20
N GLY A 109 2.21 -11.04 -9.56
CA GLY A 109 1.90 -9.74 -8.97
C GLY A 109 1.61 -9.85 -7.47
N GLY A 110 0.84 -10.86 -7.05
CA GLY A 110 0.57 -11.08 -5.63
C GLY A 110 1.82 -11.44 -4.82
N VAL A 111 2.72 -12.25 -5.38
CA VAL A 111 4.03 -12.54 -4.76
C VAL A 111 4.87 -11.27 -4.64
N LEU A 112 4.92 -10.42 -5.67
CA LEU A 112 5.67 -9.16 -5.61
C LEU A 112 5.05 -8.15 -4.63
N LEU A 113 3.73 -8.09 -4.50
CA LEU A 113 3.11 -7.28 -3.46
C LEU A 113 3.48 -7.77 -2.06
N ALA A 114 3.46 -9.08 -1.83
CA ALA A 114 3.82 -9.64 -0.53
C ALA A 114 5.32 -9.55 -0.22
N MET A 115 6.18 -9.95 -1.16
CA MET A 115 7.61 -10.21 -0.92
C MET A 115 8.53 -9.07 -1.35
N GLN A 116 8.02 -8.08 -2.08
CA GLN A 116 8.76 -6.86 -2.37
C GLN A 116 8.07 -5.66 -1.75
N SER A 117 6.85 -5.38 -2.17
CA SER A 117 6.20 -4.10 -1.87
C SER A 117 5.95 -3.94 -0.37
N LEU A 118 5.39 -4.95 0.28
CA LEU A 118 5.14 -4.94 1.72
C LEU A 118 6.44 -4.89 2.53
N ILE A 119 7.46 -5.67 2.13
CA ILE A 119 8.77 -5.69 2.80
C ILE A 119 9.51 -4.35 2.64
N LEU A 120 9.46 -3.72 1.47
CA LEU A 120 9.97 -2.36 1.25
C LEU A 120 9.22 -1.33 2.09
N GLY A 121 7.90 -1.49 2.26
CA GLY A 121 7.12 -0.65 3.17
C GLY A 121 7.57 -0.77 4.62
N TYR A 122 7.88 -1.99 5.09
CA TYR A 122 8.42 -2.21 6.43
C TYR A 122 9.81 -1.62 6.64
N ALA A 123 10.59 -1.43 5.57
CA ALA A 123 11.92 -0.83 5.63
C ALA A 123 11.90 0.65 6.02
N SER A 124 10.73 1.33 5.99
CA SER A 124 10.61 2.72 6.44
C SER A 124 10.51 2.81 7.96
N PRO A 125 11.53 3.31 8.67
CA PRO A 125 11.54 3.35 10.14
C PRO A 125 10.54 4.35 10.74
N GLY A 126 9.88 5.18 9.93
CA GLY A 126 8.73 5.96 10.42
C GLY A 126 7.41 5.52 9.79
N GLY A 127 7.42 5.09 8.52
CA GLY A 127 6.22 4.60 7.84
C GLY A 127 5.68 3.29 8.42
N ASN A 128 6.54 2.45 9.02
CA ASN A 128 6.12 1.19 9.62
C ASN A 128 5.50 1.34 11.02
N LYS A 129 5.74 2.45 11.72
CA LYS A 129 5.38 2.63 13.14
C LYS A 129 3.89 2.59 13.40
N PRO A 130 3.00 3.19 12.58
CA PRO A 130 1.56 3.05 12.76
C PRO A 130 1.10 1.58 12.80
N LEU A 131 1.78 0.70 12.04
CA LEU A 131 1.46 -0.72 12.02
C LEU A 131 1.83 -1.41 13.33
N VAL A 132 3.00 -1.09 13.88
CA VAL A 132 3.47 -1.60 15.17
C VAL A 132 2.57 -1.10 16.31
N PHE A 133 2.28 0.21 16.33
CA PHE A 133 1.42 0.82 17.34
C PHE A 133 0.01 0.23 17.36
N SER A 134 -0.51 -0.12 16.18
CA SER A 134 -1.84 -0.73 16.10
C SER A 134 -1.90 -2.15 16.69
N GLY A 135 -0.76 -2.85 16.79
CA GLY A 135 -0.65 -4.26 17.21
C GLY A 135 -1.22 -5.29 16.22
N ARG A 136 -2.05 -4.86 15.26
CA ARG A 136 -2.85 -5.74 14.40
C ARG A 136 -2.02 -6.64 13.47
N LEU A 137 -0.86 -6.19 13.00
CA LEU A 137 -0.03 -7.03 12.12
C LEU A 137 0.64 -8.19 12.84
N ARG A 138 1.00 -8.01 14.12
CA ARG A 138 1.57 -9.10 14.92
C ARG A 138 0.55 -10.21 15.15
N GLU A 139 -0.71 -9.85 15.35
CA GLU A 139 -1.78 -10.76 15.76
C GLU A 139 -2.63 -11.30 14.60
N GLN A 140 -2.69 -10.55 13.49
CA GLN A 140 -3.66 -10.80 12.41
C GLN A 140 -3.05 -10.61 11.00
N ALA A 141 -1.77 -10.95 10.81
CA ALA A 141 -1.07 -10.81 9.53
C ALA A 141 -1.85 -11.39 8.33
N GLY A 142 -2.40 -12.61 8.46
CA GLY A 142 -3.20 -13.24 7.40
C GLY A 142 -4.45 -12.45 7.02
N ARG A 143 -5.17 -11.91 8.01
CA ARG A 143 -6.35 -11.07 7.79
C ARG A 143 -5.98 -9.76 7.08
N ARG A 144 -4.89 -9.11 7.50
CA ARG A 144 -4.40 -7.88 6.89
C ARG A 144 -3.95 -8.07 5.44
N LEU A 145 -3.34 -9.22 5.14
CA LEU A 145 -3.06 -9.62 3.75
C LEU A 145 -4.35 -9.81 2.95
N GLY A 146 -5.38 -10.43 3.54
CA GLY A 146 -6.72 -10.54 2.94
C GLY A 146 -7.37 -9.19 2.65
N GLU A 147 -7.35 -8.26 3.61
CA GLU A 147 -7.86 -6.89 3.47
C GLU A 147 -7.12 -6.11 2.38
N THR A 148 -5.78 -6.22 2.34
CA THR A 148 -4.96 -5.59 1.29
C THR A 148 -5.24 -6.20 -0.08
N SER A 149 -5.39 -7.52 -0.16
CA SER A 149 -5.76 -8.21 -1.40
C SER A 149 -7.14 -7.77 -1.90
N ARG A 150 -8.09 -7.58 -0.97
CA ARG A 150 -9.43 -7.09 -1.26
C ARG A 150 -9.42 -5.65 -1.80
N PHE A 151 -8.58 -4.79 -1.23
CA PHE A 151 -8.39 -3.42 -1.70
C PHE A 151 -7.79 -3.40 -3.11
N VAL A 152 -6.64 -4.06 -3.30
CA VAL A 152 -5.93 -4.12 -4.59
C VAL A 152 -6.82 -4.68 -5.69
N TYR A 153 -7.55 -5.76 -5.41
CA TYR A 153 -8.44 -6.37 -6.39
C TYR A 153 -9.57 -5.42 -6.80
N ALA A 154 -10.16 -4.67 -5.87
CA ALA A 154 -11.27 -3.76 -6.16
C ALA A 154 -10.84 -2.48 -6.89
N VAL A 155 -9.71 -1.88 -6.54
CA VAL A 155 -9.20 -0.73 -7.30
C VAL A 155 -8.81 -1.11 -8.73
N SER A 156 -8.42 -2.38 -8.93
CA SER A 156 -8.03 -2.92 -10.23
C SER A 156 -9.22 -3.41 -11.08
N GLN A 157 -10.44 -3.45 -10.54
CA GLN A 157 -11.63 -3.83 -11.32
C GLN A 157 -12.00 -2.75 -12.33
N ALA A 158 -12.62 -3.17 -13.43
CA ALA A 158 -13.26 -2.25 -14.36
C ALA A 158 -14.26 -1.36 -13.62
N ASN A 159 -14.13 -0.04 -13.79
CA ASN A 159 -14.90 0.98 -13.07
C ASN A 159 -14.79 0.92 -11.54
N GLY A 160 -13.84 0.17 -10.98
CA GLY A 160 -13.64 0.02 -9.54
C GLY A 160 -13.33 1.35 -8.84
N MET A 161 -12.68 2.27 -9.56
CA MET A 161 -12.35 3.61 -9.07
C MET A 161 -13.34 4.70 -9.51
N ARG A 162 -14.41 4.38 -10.24
CA ARG A 162 -15.51 5.35 -10.45
C ARG A 162 -16.15 5.69 -9.11
N ARG A 163 -16.88 6.81 -9.02
CA ARG A 163 -17.51 7.27 -7.78
C ARG A 163 -18.39 6.21 -7.08
N SER A 164 -19.12 5.40 -7.84
CA SER A 164 -19.95 4.29 -7.33
C SER A 164 -19.21 2.95 -7.25
N GLY A 165 -17.92 2.95 -7.60
CA GLY A 165 -17.05 1.78 -7.60
C GLY A 165 -16.62 1.41 -6.19
N ASP A 166 -16.50 0.11 -5.96
CA ASP A 166 -16.13 -0.44 -4.66
C ASP A 166 -14.67 -0.14 -4.28
N GLY A 167 -13.76 -0.05 -5.26
CA GLY A 167 -12.38 0.41 -5.04
C GLY A 167 -12.32 1.86 -4.54
N PHE A 168 -13.12 2.75 -5.13
CA PHE A 168 -13.26 4.13 -4.66
C PHE A 168 -13.78 4.18 -3.22
N ALA A 169 -14.87 3.46 -2.93
CA ALA A 169 -15.46 3.42 -1.59
C ALA A 169 -14.46 2.91 -0.54
N ILE A 170 -13.70 1.85 -0.84
CA ILE A 170 -12.64 1.36 0.05
C ILE A 170 -11.53 2.40 0.21
N THR A 171 -11.11 3.06 -0.86
CA THR A 171 -10.07 4.10 -0.80
C THR A 171 -10.45 5.22 0.17
N VAL A 172 -11.70 5.70 0.11
CA VAL A 172 -12.20 6.73 1.05
C VAL A 172 -12.28 6.19 2.48
N LYS A 173 -12.73 4.94 2.69
CA LYS A 173 -12.72 4.31 4.02
C LYS A 173 -11.30 4.20 4.59
N VAL A 174 -10.32 3.85 3.74
CA VAL A 174 -8.91 3.78 4.13
C VAL A 174 -8.36 5.17 4.46
N ARG A 175 -8.72 6.22 3.71
CA ARG A 175 -8.38 7.63 4.03
C ARG A 175 -8.84 8.02 5.44
N ILE A 176 -10.09 7.69 5.79
CA ILE A 176 -10.63 7.93 7.15
C ILE A 176 -9.95 7.03 8.20
N MET A 177 -9.66 5.77 7.87
CA MET A 177 -8.89 4.88 8.75
C MET A 177 -7.50 5.45 9.04
N HIS A 178 -6.81 6.02 8.05
CA HIS A 178 -5.50 6.66 8.25
C HIS A 178 -5.59 7.85 9.21
N ALA A 179 -6.55 8.75 9.04
CA ALA A 179 -6.78 9.86 9.96
C ALA A 179 -7.08 9.38 11.39
N GLN A 180 -7.92 8.34 11.55
CA GLN A 180 -8.21 7.77 12.86
C GLN A 180 -6.99 7.11 13.51
N VAL A 181 -6.19 6.36 12.75
CA VAL A 181 -4.93 5.80 13.26
C VAL A 181 -3.98 6.92 13.68
N ARG A 182 -3.85 7.98 12.89
CA ARG A 182 -3.03 9.15 13.22
C ARG A 182 -3.48 9.81 14.52
N ARG A 183 -4.78 10.03 14.70
CA ARG A 183 -5.37 10.55 15.95
C ARG A 183 -5.05 9.66 17.16
N LEU A 184 -5.26 8.34 17.06
CA LEU A 184 -4.97 7.40 18.13
C LEU A 184 -3.47 7.32 18.46
N VAL A 185 -2.60 7.35 17.45
CA VAL A 185 -1.14 7.37 17.63
C VAL A 185 -0.72 8.65 18.37
N ARG A 186 -1.23 9.82 17.97
CA ARG A 186 -0.97 11.09 18.67
C ARG A 186 -1.44 11.05 20.12
N ALA A 187 -2.66 10.56 20.36
CA ALA A 187 -3.23 10.44 21.70
C ALA A 187 -2.46 9.47 22.62
N SER A 188 -1.73 8.51 22.06
CA SER A 188 -0.96 7.54 22.86
C SER A 188 0.25 8.13 23.61
N GLY A 189 0.66 9.36 23.29
CA GLY A 189 1.84 10.01 23.89
C GLY A 189 3.20 9.37 23.56
N ARG A 190 3.22 8.20 22.89
CA ARG A 190 4.43 7.45 22.53
C ARG A 190 5.04 7.87 21.19
N TRP A 191 4.35 8.69 20.39
CA TRP A 191 4.81 9.10 19.07
C TRP A 191 5.91 10.16 19.16
N GLN A 192 7.00 9.97 18.41
CA GLN A 192 8.14 10.88 18.39
C GLN A 192 8.26 11.56 17.02
N THR A 193 7.57 12.68 16.83
CA THR A 193 7.56 13.43 15.55
C THR A 193 8.98 13.84 15.10
N ALA A 194 9.86 14.20 16.04
CA ALA A 194 11.25 14.55 15.73
C ALA A 194 12.06 13.38 15.14
N LEU A 195 11.68 12.13 15.42
CA LEU A 195 12.32 10.95 14.84
C LEU A 195 11.61 10.52 13.55
N TRP A 196 10.28 10.45 13.60
CA TRP A 196 9.49 9.74 12.60
C TRP A 196 8.70 10.61 11.63
N GLY A 197 8.63 11.93 11.86
CA GLY A 197 7.69 12.81 11.18
C GLY A 197 6.27 12.66 11.76
N GLU A 198 5.28 13.27 11.11
CA GLU A 198 3.88 13.07 11.49
C GLU A 198 3.41 11.64 11.14
N PRO A 199 2.51 11.01 11.93
CA PRO A 199 2.03 9.67 11.60
C PRO A 199 1.24 9.67 10.30
N ILE A 200 1.54 8.72 9.40
CA ILE A 200 0.88 8.60 8.10
C ILE A 200 0.93 9.94 7.35
N ASN A 201 2.10 10.57 7.32
CA ASN A 201 2.31 11.85 6.63
C ASN A 201 2.21 11.68 5.10
N GLN A 202 2.14 12.81 4.41
CA GLN A 202 2.01 12.90 2.95
C GLN A 202 3.14 12.16 2.20
N HIS A 203 4.37 12.25 2.73
CA HIS A 203 5.51 11.49 2.18
C HIS A 203 5.30 9.97 2.26
N ASP A 204 4.86 9.44 3.41
CA ASP A 204 4.60 8.00 3.56
C ASP A 204 3.38 7.52 2.76
N MET A 205 2.37 8.37 2.62
CA MET A 205 1.19 8.08 1.80
C MET A 205 1.58 7.92 0.32
N ILE A 206 2.36 8.84 -0.25
CA ILE A 206 2.82 8.70 -1.63
C ILE A 206 3.82 7.55 -1.79
N ALA A 207 4.75 7.37 -0.84
CA ALA A 207 5.68 6.23 -0.85
C ALA A 207 4.92 4.90 -0.94
N THR A 208 3.85 4.76 -0.17
CA THR A 208 2.99 3.58 -0.18
C THR A 208 2.27 3.40 -1.53
N ALA A 209 1.75 4.46 -2.16
CA ALA A 209 1.16 4.36 -3.50
C ALA A 209 2.18 3.92 -4.57
N LEU A 210 3.45 4.36 -4.44
CA LEU A 210 4.54 3.93 -5.32
C LEU A 210 4.87 2.44 -5.17
N LEU A 211 4.68 1.88 -3.98
CA LEU A 211 4.86 0.45 -3.72
C LEU A 211 3.87 -0.43 -4.50
N PHE A 212 2.67 0.07 -4.81
CA PHE A 212 1.69 -0.67 -5.62
C PHE A 212 1.82 -0.44 -7.14
N SER A 213 2.62 0.55 -7.55
CA SER A 213 2.81 0.94 -8.95
C SER A 213 4.20 0.60 -9.45
N VAL A 214 5.12 1.58 -9.46
CA VAL A 214 6.47 1.43 -10.03
C VAL A 214 7.31 0.37 -9.32
N ALA A 215 7.14 0.18 -8.01
CA ALA A 215 7.87 -0.88 -7.32
C ALA A 215 7.48 -2.28 -7.81
N VAL A 216 6.18 -2.53 -8.04
CA VAL A 216 5.71 -3.80 -8.62
C VAL A 216 6.30 -3.99 -10.01
N LEU A 217 6.29 -2.95 -10.85
CA LEU A 217 6.86 -3.00 -12.19
C LEU A 217 8.37 -3.33 -12.17
N ASP A 218 9.14 -2.69 -11.31
CA ASP A 218 10.57 -2.96 -11.16
C ASP A 218 10.82 -4.39 -10.63
N GLY A 219 9.92 -4.89 -9.79
CA GLY A 219 9.93 -6.29 -9.32
C GLY A 219 9.69 -7.30 -10.43
N LEU A 220 8.69 -7.02 -11.28
CA LEU A 220 8.37 -7.82 -12.46
C LEU A 220 9.59 -7.87 -13.39
N ASP A 221 10.25 -6.73 -13.63
CA ASP A 221 11.46 -6.66 -14.46
C ASP A 221 12.61 -7.49 -13.92
N LYS A 222 12.88 -7.41 -12.60
CA LYS A 222 13.91 -8.24 -11.94
C LYS A 222 13.62 -9.75 -12.01
N LEU A 223 12.37 -10.11 -12.22
CA LEU A 223 11.91 -11.48 -12.46
C LEU A 223 11.75 -11.80 -13.95
N GLY A 224 12.06 -10.89 -14.87
CA GLY A 224 11.99 -11.13 -16.31
C GLY A 224 10.56 -11.07 -16.89
N TYR A 225 9.57 -10.62 -16.11
CA TYR A 225 8.25 -10.31 -16.64
C TYR A 225 8.21 -8.84 -17.07
N HIS A 226 8.16 -8.59 -18.38
CA HIS A 226 8.17 -7.22 -18.90
C HIS A 226 6.76 -6.77 -19.25
N VAL A 227 6.30 -5.72 -18.57
CA VAL A 227 5.06 -5.00 -18.90
C VAL A 227 5.37 -3.99 -20.03
N PRO A 228 4.58 -3.96 -21.11
CA PRO A 228 4.71 -2.96 -22.17
C PRO A 228 4.67 -1.51 -21.65
N PRO A 229 5.41 -0.56 -22.25
CA PRO A 229 5.52 0.81 -21.74
C PRO A 229 4.19 1.54 -21.54
N ASP A 230 3.26 1.42 -22.48
CA ASP A 230 1.89 1.96 -22.40
C ASP A 230 1.13 1.43 -21.18
N GLN A 231 1.22 0.12 -20.92
CA GLN A 231 0.57 -0.51 -19.77
C GLN A 231 1.21 -0.12 -18.44
N ARG A 232 2.49 0.27 -18.44
CA ARG A 232 3.16 0.83 -17.25
C ARG A 232 2.61 2.20 -16.91
N GLU A 233 2.44 3.05 -17.91
CA GLU A 233 1.80 4.36 -17.75
C GLU A 233 0.36 4.19 -17.25
N ASP A 234 -0.41 3.27 -17.84
CA ASP A 234 -1.78 2.96 -17.39
C ASP A 234 -1.82 2.49 -15.91
N LEU A 235 -0.91 1.62 -15.49
CA LEU A 235 -0.84 1.17 -14.09
C LEU A 235 -0.47 2.31 -13.14
N VAL A 236 0.50 3.14 -13.53
CA VAL A 236 0.88 4.32 -12.73
C VAL A 236 -0.27 5.31 -12.67
N HIS A 237 -1.03 5.48 -13.76
CA HIS A 237 -2.20 6.35 -13.82
C HIS A 237 -3.35 5.86 -12.94
N LEU A 238 -3.60 4.55 -12.85
CA LEU A 238 -4.51 3.98 -11.84
C LEU A 238 -4.09 4.42 -10.43
N TRP A 239 -2.82 4.20 -10.06
CA TRP A 239 -2.35 4.53 -8.71
C TRP A 239 -2.19 6.03 -8.47
N ARG A 240 -2.04 6.84 -9.52
CA ARG A 240 -2.13 8.30 -9.49
C ARG A 240 -3.51 8.74 -8.99
N TYR A 241 -4.57 8.15 -9.55
CA TYR A 241 -5.93 8.44 -9.12
C TYR A 241 -6.24 7.87 -7.73
N VAL A 242 -5.76 6.68 -7.39
CA VAL A 242 -5.87 6.15 -6.02
C VAL A 242 -5.18 7.07 -5.01
N ALA A 243 -3.97 7.57 -5.32
CA ALA A 243 -3.23 8.51 -4.47
C ALA A 243 -4.00 9.83 -4.29
N TYR A 244 -4.65 10.33 -5.33
CA TYR A 244 -5.53 11.50 -5.24
C TYR A 244 -6.70 11.26 -4.28
N VAL A 245 -7.47 10.18 -4.49
CA VAL A 245 -8.66 9.88 -3.68
C VAL A 245 -8.31 9.57 -2.22
N ILE A 246 -7.15 8.93 -1.97
CA ILE A 246 -6.70 8.59 -0.61
C ILE A 246 -6.18 9.81 0.17
N GLY A 247 -6.10 10.99 -0.46
CA GLY A 247 -5.74 12.26 0.20
C GLY A 247 -4.26 12.64 0.08
N VAL A 248 -3.53 12.10 -0.89
CA VAL A 248 -2.18 12.59 -1.21
C VAL A 248 -2.28 13.96 -1.86
N GLU A 249 -1.44 14.89 -1.44
CA GLU A 249 -1.42 16.22 -2.02
C GLU A 249 -1.02 16.20 -3.51
N PRO A 250 -1.71 16.97 -4.38
CA PRO A 250 -1.47 16.94 -5.82
C PRO A 250 -0.01 17.19 -6.25
N GLU A 251 0.75 17.99 -5.49
CA GLU A 251 2.16 18.28 -5.78
C GLU A 251 3.06 17.03 -5.69
N LEU A 252 2.71 16.04 -4.86
CA LEU A 252 3.47 14.79 -4.71
C LEU A 252 3.09 13.72 -5.73
N ILE A 253 1.93 13.85 -6.37
CA ILE A 253 1.37 12.78 -7.20
C ILE A 253 2.05 12.81 -8.58
N PRO A 254 2.85 11.80 -8.95
CA PRO A 254 3.55 11.77 -10.23
C PRO A 254 2.58 11.60 -11.40
N GLY A 255 2.83 12.30 -12.51
CA GLY A 255 2.02 12.27 -13.72
C GLY A 255 2.42 11.19 -14.73
N SER A 256 3.57 10.53 -14.54
CA SER A 256 4.09 9.47 -15.43
C SER A 256 4.90 8.41 -14.69
N SER A 257 5.16 7.27 -15.34
CA SER A 257 6.00 6.20 -14.79
C SER A 257 7.43 6.67 -14.51
N ALA A 258 7.98 7.55 -15.36
CA ALA A 258 9.29 8.13 -15.15
C ALA A 258 9.35 9.02 -13.90
N GLU A 259 8.35 9.89 -13.71
CA GLU A 259 8.25 10.72 -12.50
C GLU A 259 8.03 9.87 -11.24
N ALA A 260 7.18 8.84 -11.32
CA ALA A 260 6.91 7.94 -10.21
C ALA A 260 8.17 7.17 -9.79
N ARG A 261 8.94 6.63 -10.75
CA ARG A 261 10.23 5.97 -10.47
C ARG A 261 11.21 6.95 -9.83
N ARG A 262 11.32 8.16 -10.40
CA ARG A 262 12.22 9.19 -9.88
C ARG A 262 11.87 9.60 -8.45
N LEU A 263 10.58 9.72 -8.13
CA LEU A 263 10.11 9.99 -6.77
C LEU A 263 10.40 8.82 -5.82
N ALA A 264 10.18 7.58 -6.26
CA ALA A 264 10.53 6.40 -5.47
C ALA A 264 12.04 6.38 -5.16
N GLU A 265 12.89 6.64 -6.15
CA GLU A 265 14.34 6.72 -5.94
C GLU A 265 14.75 7.82 -4.96
N MET A 266 14.12 9.01 -5.02
CA MET A 266 14.34 10.09 -4.05
C MET A 266 13.99 9.65 -2.62
N ILE A 267 12.82 9.03 -2.45
CA ILE A 267 12.34 8.53 -1.16
C ILE A 267 13.30 7.47 -0.62
N PHE A 268 13.67 6.47 -1.43
CA PHE A 268 14.60 5.42 -1.00
C PHE A 268 16.00 5.95 -0.67
N ALA A 269 16.51 6.92 -1.44
CA ALA A 269 17.84 7.48 -1.22
C ALA A 269 17.95 8.35 0.05
N THR A 270 16.81 8.80 0.59
CA THR A 270 16.74 9.64 1.79
C THR A 270 16.14 8.93 3.00
N GLN A 271 15.82 7.65 2.88
CA GLN A 271 15.23 6.89 3.97
C GLN A 271 16.33 6.37 4.93
N GLY A 272 16.06 6.47 6.23
CA GLY A 272 16.87 5.80 7.25
C GLY A 272 16.88 4.28 7.13
N ALA A 273 17.87 3.64 7.75
CA ALA A 273 18.00 2.19 7.73
C ALA A 273 16.82 1.49 8.44
N PRO A 274 16.48 0.25 8.04
CA PRO A 274 15.50 -0.58 8.74
C PRO A 274 15.89 -0.83 10.21
N ASP A 275 14.90 -0.82 11.09
CA ASP A 275 15.08 -1.01 12.53
C ASP A 275 14.50 -2.35 13.03
N ASP A 276 14.46 -2.54 14.35
CA ASP A 276 13.93 -3.77 14.95
C ASP A 276 12.45 -3.99 14.64
N ASP A 277 11.69 -2.90 14.50
CA ASP A 277 10.28 -2.97 14.10
C ASP A 277 10.16 -3.45 12.64
N SER A 278 11.04 -3.01 11.75
CA SER A 278 11.12 -3.53 10.39
C SER A 278 11.34 -5.05 10.39
N ARG A 279 12.32 -5.54 11.17
CA ARG A 279 12.64 -6.97 11.28
C ARG A 279 11.49 -7.77 11.88
N MET A 280 10.85 -7.25 12.92
CA MET A 280 9.70 -7.88 13.57
C MET A 280 8.52 -8.04 12.59
N LEU A 281 8.22 -7.02 11.78
CA LEU A 281 7.14 -7.08 10.80
C LEU A 281 7.43 -8.07 9.67
N VAL A 282 8.70 -8.17 9.24
CA VAL A 282 9.14 -9.19 8.28
C VAL A 282 9.03 -10.60 8.89
N ASP A 283 9.45 -10.82 10.14
CA ASP A 283 9.27 -12.11 10.82
C ASP A 283 7.79 -12.50 10.91
N ALA A 284 6.92 -11.56 11.29
CA ALA A 284 5.48 -11.81 11.36
C ALA A 284 4.92 -12.23 9.99
N LEU A 285 5.35 -11.57 8.90
CA LEU A 285 4.95 -11.92 7.54
C LEU A 285 5.47 -13.30 7.11
N VAL A 286 6.73 -13.61 7.40
CA VAL A 286 7.36 -14.87 6.97
C VAL A 286 6.82 -16.06 7.77
N THR A 287 6.52 -15.86 9.06
CA THR A 287 6.16 -16.97 9.95
C THR A 287 4.65 -17.17 10.12
N HIS A 288 3.78 -16.24 9.69
CA HIS A 288 2.34 -16.34 9.98
C HIS A 288 1.71 -17.64 9.49
N SER A 289 2.05 -18.09 8.28
CA SER A 289 1.45 -19.27 7.65
C SER A 289 1.92 -20.56 8.33
N ILE A 290 3.17 -20.57 8.79
CA ILE A 290 3.78 -21.65 9.57
C ILE A 290 3.12 -21.74 10.95
N ARG A 291 2.94 -20.60 11.63
CA ARG A 291 2.28 -20.52 12.95
C ARG A 291 0.80 -20.85 12.91
N SER A 292 0.14 -20.63 11.77
CA SER A 292 -1.31 -20.88 11.59
C SER A 292 -1.64 -22.29 11.08
N ALA A 293 -0.63 -23.12 10.80
CA ALA A 293 -0.82 -24.47 10.28
C ALA A 293 -1.50 -25.37 11.33
N ARG A 294 -2.47 -26.18 10.89
CA ARG A 294 -3.28 -27.06 11.76
C ARG A 294 -2.78 -28.50 11.77
N SER A 295 -1.80 -28.83 10.91
CA SER A 295 -1.17 -30.14 10.83
C SER A 295 0.30 -30.02 10.42
N ASP A 296 1.09 -31.06 10.69
CA ASP A 296 2.50 -31.12 10.28
C ASP A 296 2.66 -31.06 8.75
N GLY A 297 1.70 -31.62 8.01
CA GLY A 297 1.68 -31.54 6.54
C GLY A 297 1.51 -30.11 6.04
N GLU A 298 0.55 -29.38 6.62
CA GLU A 298 0.35 -27.96 6.33
C GLU A 298 1.57 -27.12 6.71
N ARG A 299 2.17 -27.40 7.87
CA ARG A 299 3.36 -26.70 8.35
C ARG A 299 4.54 -26.88 7.40
N ARG A 300 4.87 -28.13 7.03
CA ARG A 300 5.95 -28.42 6.07
C ARG A 300 5.72 -27.73 4.72
N ARG A 301 4.47 -27.72 4.24
CA ARG A 301 4.11 -27.01 3.00
C ARG A 301 4.31 -25.49 3.13
N ALA A 302 3.90 -24.90 4.25
CA ALA A 302 4.09 -23.48 4.53
C ALA A 302 5.58 -23.12 4.58
N GLU A 303 6.40 -23.93 5.25
CA GLU A 303 7.86 -23.77 5.32
C GLU A 303 8.49 -23.81 3.91
N GLN A 304 8.11 -24.78 3.06
CA GLN A 304 8.60 -24.89 1.68
C GLN A 304 8.21 -23.69 0.81
N VAL A 305 6.94 -23.28 0.85
CA VAL A 305 6.46 -22.11 0.10
C VAL A 305 7.18 -20.85 0.56
N MET A 306 7.33 -20.68 1.87
CA MET A 306 7.98 -19.50 2.44
C MET A 306 9.48 -19.46 2.13
N ALA A 307 10.15 -20.62 2.06
CA ALA A 307 11.54 -20.68 1.62
C ALA A 307 11.72 -20.15 0.19
N ILE A 308 10.81 -20.51 -0.73
CA ILE A 308 10.79 -19.97 -2.10
C ILE A 308 10.54 -18.46 -2.07
N PHE A 309 9.56 -18.00 -1.29
CA PHE A 309 9.21 -16.58 -1.20
C PHE A 309 10.35 -15.74 -0.62
N CYS A 310 11.10 -16.27 0.36
CA CYS A 310 12.32 -15.63 0.86
C CYS A 310 13.40 -15.53 -0.22
N CYS A 311 13.63 -16.58 -1.03
CA CYS A 311 14.54 -16.49 -2.19
C CYS A 311 14.12 -15.38 -3.17
N VAL A 312 12.82 -15.28 -3.45
CA VAL A 312 12.28 -14.23 -4.33
C VAL A 312 12.48 -12.86 -3.73
N ALA A 313 12.13 -12.67 -2.45
CA ALA A 313 12.32 -11.41 -1.71
C ALA A 313 13.77 -10.94 -1.78
N ARG A 314 14.75 -11.82 -1.48
CA ARG A 314 16.18 -11.48 -1.57
C ARG A 314 16.59 -11.10 -2.99
N ALA A 315 16.12 -11.81 -4.01
CA ALA A 315 16.44 -11.53 -5.40
C ALA A 315 15.90 -10.18 -5.89
N VAL A 316 14.73 -9.76 -5.43
CA VAL A 316 14.10 -8.50 -5.87
C VAL A 316 14.49 -7.29 -5.01
N LEU A 317 14.71 -7.48 -3.71
CA LEU A 317 15.15 -6.42 -2.79
C LEU A 317 16.66 -6.14 -2.90
N GLY A 318 17.44 -7.17 -3.27
CA GLY A 318 18.89 -7.17 -3.17
C GLY A 318 19.37 -7.64 -1.79
N GLU A 319 20.56 -8.24 -1.77
CA GLU A 319 21.09 -8.94 -0.60
C GLU A 319 21.30 -8.02 0.61
N ALA A 320 21.78 -6.79 0.39
CA ALA A 320 22.08 -5.85 1.48
C ALA A 320 20.81 -5.43 2.25
N LEU A 321 19.75 -5.03 1.54
CA LEU A 321 18.50 -4.63 2.17
C LEU A 321 17.79 -5.83 2.81
N ALA A 322 17.79 -6.98 2.13
CA ALA A 322 17.19 -8.19 2.67
C ALA A 322 17.87 -8.68 3.97
N GLU A 323 19.19 -8.48 4.10
CA GLU A 323 19.93 -8.76 5.33
C GLU A 323 19.57 -7.80 6.47
N GLN A 324 19.50 -6.49 6.20
CA GLN A 324 19.07 -5.50 7.20
C GLN A 324 17.64 -5.77 7.72
N LEU A 325 16.78 -6.28 6.85
CA LEU A 325 15.39 -6.65 7.14
C LEU A 325 15.23 -8.03 7.77
N GLY A 326 16.30 -8.80 7.92
CA GLY A 326 16.26 -10.14 8.53
C GLY A 326 15.53 -11.19 7.67
N VAL A 327 15.45 -11.00 6.35
CA VAL A 327 14.84 -12.00 5.45
C VAL A 327 15.70 -13.27 5.47
N PRO A 328 15.15 -14.45 5.86
CA PRO A 328 15.94 -15.67 5.99
C PRO A 328 16.71 -16.04 4.71
N ARG A 329 17.97 -16.45 4.85
CA ARG A 329 18.74 -17.07 3.77
C ARG A 329 18.27 -18.51 3.56
N GLN A 330 18.11 -18.90 2.31
CA GLN A 330 17.62 -20.22 1.91
C GLN A 330 18.53 -20.77 0.81
N SER A 331 18.79 -22.07 0.82
CA SER A 331 19.70 -22.74 -0.12
C SER A 331 18.94 -23.37 -1.30
N SER A 332 18.18 -22.56 -2.05
CA SER A 332 17.51 -23.03 -3.27
C SER A 332 18.07 -22.34 -4.51
N LEU A 333 19.07 -22.96 -5.12
CA LEU A 333 19.77 -22.43 -6.29
C LEU A 333 18.86 -22.28 -7.52
N LEU A 334 17.79 -23.08 -7.62
CA LEU A 334 16.93 -23.14 -8.81
C LEU A 334 15.61 -22.36 -8.67
N ALA A 335 15.20 -21.96 -7.46
CA ALA A 335 13.91 -21.30 -7.25
C ALA A 335 13.77 -20.00 -8.08
N VAL A 336 14.76 -19.11 -7.99
CA VAL A 336 14.74 -17.82 -8.70
C VAL A 336 14.94 -17.98 -10.21
N PRO A 337 15.92 -18.77 -10.72
CA PRO A 337 16.05 -19.00 -12.15
C PRO A 337 14.80 -19.62 -12.80
N LEU A 338 14.16 -20.59 -12.15
CA LEU A 338 12.94 -21.21 -12.68
C LEU A 338 11.79 -20.21 -12.70
N LEU A 339 11.60 -19.45 -11.61
CA LEU A 339 10.58 -18.41 -11.57
C LEU A 339 10.80 -17.38 -12.68
N ARG A 340 12.04 -16.97 -12.92
CA ARG A 340 12.40 -16.05 -14.01
C ARG A 340 12.05 -16.61 -15.39
N ALA A 341 12.34 -17.89 -15.63
CA ALA A 341 12.00 -18.55 -16.88
C ALA A 341 10.48 -18.59 -17.11
N VAL A 342 9.71 -18.93 -16.07
CA VAL A 342 8.23 -18.94 -16.12
C VAL A 342 7.70 -17.53 -16.34
N ALA A 343 8.19 -16.54 -15.60
CA ALA A 343 7.80 -15.14 -15.70
C ALA A 343 8.07 -14.57 -17.10
N ALA A 344 9.23 -14.86 -17.70
CA ALA A 344 9.56 -14.44 -19.07
C ALA A 344 8.71 -15.14 -20.14
N ALA A 345 8.33 -16.41 -19.92
CA ALA A 345 7.38 -17.10 -20.79
C ALA A 345 5.97 -16.48 -20.68
N SER A 346 5.49 -16.22 -19.46
CA SER A 346 4.20 -15.56 -19.21
C SER A 346 4.15 -14.15 -19.79
N SER A 347 5.21 -13.36 -19.67
CA SER A 347 5.28 -12.02 -20.28
C SER A 347 5.11 -12.07 -21.80
N ARG A 348 5.80 -12.99 -22.49
CA ARG A 348 5.64 -13.21 -23.94
C ARG A 348 4.23 -13.67 -24.30
N ALA A 349 3.66 -14.58 -23.52
CA ALA A 349 2.29 -15.04 -23.74
C ALA A 349 1.27 -13.91 -23.56
N HIS A 350 1.40 -13.11 -22.51
CA HIS A 350 0.48 -12.00 -22.20
C HIS A 350 0.62 -10.80 -23.15
N ALA A 351 1.68 -10.76 -23.98
CA ALA A 351 1.79 -9.81 -25.08
C ALA A 351 0.85 -10.15 -26.26
N LEU A 352 0.40 -11.41 -26.37
CA LEU A 352 -0.56 -11.83 -27.39
C LEU A 352 -2.00 -11.46 -26.96
N PRO A 353 -2.74 -10.64 -27.74
CA PRO A 353 -4.09 -10.22 -27.37
C PRO A 353 -5.03 -11.38 -27.04
N SER A 354 -4.95 -12.49 -27.77
CA SER A 354 -5.78 -13.69 -27.58
C SER A 354 -5.58 -14.39 -26.23
N LEU A 355 -4.45 -14.15 -25.55
CA LEU A 355 -4.15 -14.74 -24.24
C LEU A 355 -4.36 -13.76 -23.09
N GLN A 356 -4.61 -12.49 -23.37
CA GLN A 356 -4.81 -11.48 -22.33
C GLN A 356 -6.09 -11.72 -21.53
N ASP A 357 -7.18 -12.09 -22.19
CA ASP A 357 -8.45 -12.37 -21.51
C ASP A 357 -8.37 -13.60 -20.60
N LEU A 358 -7.69 -14.66 -21.08
CA LEU A 358 -7.44 -15.85 -20.28
C LEU A 358 -6.55 -15.53 -19.07
N ALA A 359 -5.48 -14.76 -19.27
CA ALA A 359 -4.61 -14.32 -18.19
C ALA A 359 -5.35 -13.46 -17.16
N LEU A 360 -6.27 -12.61 -17.63
CA LEU A 360 -7.09 -11.76 -16.77
C LEU A 360 -8.06 -12.59 -15.93
N ASP A 361 -8.74 -13.58 -16.52
CA ASP A 361 -9.61 -14.51 -15.79
C ASP A 361 -8.84 -15.32 -14.75
N LEU A 362 -7.70 -15.92 -15.13
CA LEU A 362 -6.84 -16.66 -14.20
C LEU A 362 -6.30 -15.77 -13.07
N GLY A 363 -5.92 -14.54 -13.39
CA GLY A 363 -5.52 -13.53 -12.42
C GLY A 363 -6.65 -13.17 -11.46
N GLY A 364 -7.87 -12.97 -11.99
CA GLY A 364 -9.06 -12.74 -11.19
C GLY A 364 -9.35 -13.86 -10.19
N ARG A 365 -9.27 -15.12 -10.65
CA ARG A 365 -9.42 -16.31 -9.79
C ARG A 365 -8.35 -16.38 -8.71
N TYR A 366 -7.11 -16.02 -9.03
CA TYR A 366 -6.04 -15.93 -8.04
C TYR A 366 -6.37 -14.92 -6.93
N TRP A 367 -6.76 -13.70 -7.31
CA TRP A 367 -7.09 -12.64 -6.34
C TRP A 367 -8.29 -12.98 -5.47
N GLN A 368 -9.36 -13.52 -6.06
CA GLN A 368 -10.52 -14.00 -5.30
C GLN A 368 -10.13 -15.09 -4.29
N ARG A 369 -9.26 -16.02 -4.69
CA ARG A 369 -8.73 -17.05 -3.78
C ARG A 369 -7.86 -16.45 -2.67
N ALA A 370 -6.99 -15.49 -2.99
CA ALA A 370 -6.16 -14.80 -2.01
C ALA A 370 -7.02 -14.07 -0.96
N ILE A 371 -8.09 -13.40 -1.39
CA ILE A 371 -9.08 -12.77 -0.52
C ILE A 371 -9.77 -13.81 0.37
N ALA A 372 -10.29 -14.90 -0.22
CA ALA A 372 -11.01 -15.93 0.52
C ALA A 372 -10.12 -16.60 1.59
N VAL A 373 -8.87 -16.90 1.25
CA VAL A 373 -7.89 -17.50 2.16
C VAL A 373 -7.51 -16.51 3.27
N GLY A 374 -7.19 -15.25 2.92
CA GLY A 374 -6.76 -14.26 3.91
C GLY A 374 -7.85 -13.86 4.89
N LEU A 375 -9.10 -13.76 4.42
CA LEU A 375 -10.22 -13.34 5.26
C LEU A 375 -10.92 -14.50 5.98
N GLY A 376 -10.71 -15.75 5.56
CA GLY A 376 -11.28 -16.93 6.22
C GLY A 376 -12.82 -16.91 6.29
N GLY A 377 -13.48 -16.37 5.26
CA GLY A 377 -14.94 -16.23 5.19
C GLY A 377 -15.53 -15.03 5.94
N ARG A 378 -14.72 -14.22 6.62
CA ARG A 378 -15.16 -12.96 7.23
C ARG A 378 -15.15 -11.83 6.18
N PRO A 379 -16.06 -10.85 6.24
CA PRO A 379 -15.96 -9.68 5.38
C PRO A 379 -14.72 -8.87 5.75
N ALA A 380 -14.05 -8.28 4.74
CA ALA A 380 -13.10 -7.21 4.98
C ALA A 380 -13.88 -5.99 5.46
N ASP A 381 -13.62 -5.58 6.70
CA ASP A 381 -14.22 -4.38 7.25
C ASP A 381 -13.12 -3.32 7.33
N PHE A 382 -13.25 -2.31 6.48
CA PHE A 382 -12.35 -1.15 6.43
C PHE A 382 -12.77 -0.07 7.43
N ALA A 383 -13.55 -0.45 8.45
CA ALA A 383 -13.88 0.42 9.57
C ALA A 383 -12.61 0.90 10.32
N PRO A 384 -12.55 2.19 10.66
CA PRO A 384 -11.49 2.73 11.48
C PRO A 384 -11.42 2.03 12.86
N PRO A 385 -10.22 1.85 13.44
CA PRO A 385 -10.09 1.35 14.81
C PRO A 385 -10.68 2.34 15.82
N GLU A 386 -11.48 1.85 16.77
CA GLU A 386 -11.90 2.67 17.93
C GLU A 386 -10.77 2.84 18.96
N ARG A 387 -9.92 1.82 19.11
CA ARG A 387 -8.75 1.78 20.01
C ARG A 387 -7.66 0.86 19.46
N PHE A 388 -6.43 1.00 19.97
CA PHE A 388 -5.37 0.01 19.73
C PHE A 388 -5.54 -1.21 20.63
N ALA A 389 -4.93 -2.33 20.22
CA ALA A 389 -5.03 -3.62 20.92
C ALA A 389 -4.47 -3.54 22.35
N ASP A 390 -3.40 -2.76 22.53
CA ASP A 390 -2.80 -2.49 23.84
C ASP A 390 -3.56 -1.32 24.49
N GLY A 391 -4.55 -1.64 25.31
CA GLY A 391 -5.35 -0.67 26.07
C GLY A 391 -4.60 0.04 27.20
N GLN A 392 -3.36 0.48 26.98
CA GLN A 392 -2.65 1.37 27.91
C GLN A 392 -2.72 2.80 27.37
N THR A 393 -3.65 3.55 27.94
CA THR A 393 -3.66 5.02 27.98
C THR A 393 -2.37 5.56 28.55
#